data_AF-A0AAP9UG39-F1
#
_entry.id   AF-A0AAP9UG39-F1
#
_cell.length_a   1.000
_cell.length_b   1.000
_cell.length_c   1.000
_cell.angle_alpha   90.00
_cell.angle_beta   90.00
_cell.angle_gamma   90.00
#
_symmetry.space_group_name_H-M   'P 1'
#
loop_
_entity.id
_entity.type
_entity.pdbx_description
1 polymer ?
#
loop_
_entity_poly.entity_id
_entity_poly.type
_entity_poly.pdbx_seq_one_letter_code
_entity_poly.pdbx_strand_id
1 'polypeptide(L)' 'MKVKIHRILKGLSQKKLAELVGTSNVTIVKIEKGNFDNVKFGTLKKIAEVLETTIQELFIDEEENK' A
#
# COMPACT_ATOMS: atom_id res chain seq x y z
N MET A 1 9.45 -0.50 3.31
CA MET A 1 8.13 -0.57 2.65
C MET A 1 7.61 0.84 2.35
N LYS A 2 7.47 1.19 1.06
CA LYS A 2 7.07 2.51 0.58
C LYS A 2 5.61 2.88 0.92
N VAL A 3 4.70 1.90 0.98
CA VAL A 3 3.28 2.09 1.40
C VAL A 3 3.15 2.76 2.78
N LYS A 4 3.93 2.29 3.77
CA LYS A 4 3.88 2.83 5.14
C LYS A 4 4.31 4.30 5.19
N ILE A 5 5.34 4.65 4.42
CA ILE A 5 5.90 6.01 4.37
C ILE A 5 4.84 6.97 3.80
N HIS A 6 4.29 6.66 2.62
CA HIS A 6 3.26 7.47 1.98
C HIS A 6 2.02 7.63 2.86
N ARG A 7 1.60 6.55 3.54
CA ARG A 7 0.47 6.62 4.48
C ARG A 7 0.72 7.61 5.62
N ILE A 8 1.92 7.58 6.22
CA ILE A 8 2.28 8.49 7.33
C ILE A 8 2.38 9.93 6.83
N LEU A 9 2.95 10.17 5.64
CA LEU A 9 3.02 11.50 5.03
C LEU A 9 1.62 12.11 4.80
N LYS A 10 0.62 11.29 4.48
CA LYS A 10 -0.78 11.70 4.40
C LYS A 10 -1.50 11.82 5.75
N GLY A 11 -0.83 11.56 6.86
CA GLY A 11 -1.45 11.60 8.20
C GLY A 11 -2.49 10.50 8.44
N LEU A 12 -2.45 9.40 7.67
CA LEU A 12 -3.44 8.34 7.76
C LEU A 12 -3.01 7.25 8.75
N SER A 13 -3.95 6.77 9.57
CA SER A 13 -3.77 5.50 10.30
C SER A 13 -3.97 4.31 9.37
N GLN A 14 -3.47 3.12 9.75
CA GLN A 14 -3.70 1.89 8.97
C GLN A 14 -5.19 1.59 8.81
N LYS A 15 -5.97 1.80 9.87
CA LYS A 15 -7.43 1.65 9.87
C LYS A 15 -8.07 2.64 8.87
N LYS A 16 -7.63 3.90 8.88
CA LYS A 16 -8.18 4.91 7.96
C LYS A 16 -7.86 4.61 6.50
N LEU A 17 -6.64 4.15 6.21
CA LEU A 17 -6.29 3.70 4.86
C LEU A 17 -7.15 2.50 4.43
N ALA A 18 -7.37 1.54 5.34
CA ALA A 18 -8.20 0.37 5.07
C ALA A 18 -9.65 0.76 4.71
N GLU A 19 -10.24 1.70 5.46
CA GLU A 19 -11.57 2.25 5.18
C GLU A 19 -11.65 2.91 3.80
N LEU A 20 -10.68 3.76 3.45
CA LEU A 20 -10.63 4.46 2.16
C LEU A 20 -10.46 3.51 0.97
N VAL A 21 -9.66 2.46 1.14
CA VAL A 21 -9.41 1.44 0.11
C VAL A 21 -10.57 0.45 0.00
N GLY A 22 -11.39 0.32 1.05
CA GLY A 22 -12.44 -0.69 1.15
C GLY A 22 -11.88 -2.09 1.41
N THR A 23 -10.91 -2.21 2.33
CA THR A 23 -10.33 -3.49 2.75
C THR A 23 -10.21 -3.57 4.27
N SER A 24 -9.72 -4.70 4.79
CA SER A 24 -9.53 -4.87 6.23
C SER A 24 -8.23 -4.19 6.71
N ASN A 25 -8.22 -3.72 7.97
CA ASN A 25 -7.00 -3.22 8.59
C ASN A 25 -5.87 -4.27 8.57
N VAL A 26 -6.23 -5.55 8.74
CA VAL A 26 -5.29 -6.68 8.66
C VAL A 26 -4.64 -6.77 7.28
N THR A 27 -5.38 -6.51 6.20
CA THR A 27 -4.85 -6.47 4.84
C THR A 27 -3.79 -5.38 4.71
N ILE A 28 -4.06 -4.16 5.20
CA ILE A 28 -3.09 -3.06 5.17
C ILE A 28 -1.84 -3.40 5.99
N VAL A 29 -2.00 -4.00 7.18
CA VAL A 29 -0.86 -4.45 8.01
C VAL A 29 0.00 -5.49 7.28
N LYS A 30 -0.62 -6.47 6.61
CA LYS A 30 0.10 -7.49 5.83
C LYS A 30 0.86 -6.87 4.67
N ILE A 31 0.19 -5.96 3.94
CA ILE A 31 0.80 -5.20 2.86
C ILE A 31 2.03 -4.45 3.37
N GLU A 32 1.92 -3.70 4.47
CA GLU A 32 3.06 -2.94 5.01
C GLU A 32 4.23 -3.79 5.50
N LYS A 33 3.99 -5.09 5.72
CA LYS A 33 5.01 -6.09 6.08
C LYS A 33 5.57 -6.82 4.85
N GLY A 34 5.18 -6.44 3.64
CA GLY A 34 5.63 -7.07 2.39
C GLY A 34 4.81 -8.30 1.97
N ASN A 35 3.74 -8.65 2.68
CA ASN A 35 2.89 -9.79 2.31
C ASN A 35 1.68 -9.30 1.50
N PHE A 36 1.89 -9.14 0.20
CA PHE A 36 0.87 -8.65 -0.73
C PHE A 36 0.68 -9.50 -1.99
N ASP A 37 1.37 -10.63 -2.12
CA ASP A 37 1.30 -11.54 -3.30
C ASP A 37 -0.13 -12.00 -3.61
N ASN A 38 -0.93 -12.22 -2.56
CA ASN A 38 -2.33 -12.66 -2.68
C ASN A 38 -3.35 -11.51 -2.63
N VAL A 39 -2.88 -10.25 -2.63
CA VAL A 39 -3.76 -9.09 -2.63
C VAL A 39 -4.22 -8.82 -4.06
N LYS A 40 -5.53 -8.68 -4.24
CA LYS A 40 -6.11 -8.40 -5.56
C LYS A 40 -5.51 -7.11 -6.13
N PHE A 41 -5.15 -7.12 -7.41
CA PHE A 41 -4.62 -5.96 -8.12
C PHE A 41 -5.49 -4.70 -7.93
N GLY A 42 -6.82 -4.85 -7.93
CA GLY A 42 -7.73 -3.72 -7.68
C GLY A 42 -7.56 -3.07 -6.30
N THR A 43 -7.17 -3.81 -5.27
CA THR A 43 -6.83 -3.26 -3.95
C THR A 43 -5.51 -2.51 -4.00
N LEU A 44 -4.48 -3.06 -4.66
CA LEU A 44 -3.19 -2.38 -4.84
C LEU A 44 -3.35 -1.06 -5.59
N LYS A 45 -4.15 -1.06 -6.67
CA LYS A 45 -4.48 0.14 -7.44
C LYS A 45 -5.16 1.21 -6.58
N LYS A 46 -6.19 0.83 -5.81
CA LYS A 46 -6.87 1.77 -4.90
C LYS A 46 -5.94 2.34 -3.83
N ILE A 47 -5.00 1.55 -3.31
CA ILE A 47 -4.00 2.05 -2.36
C ILE A 47 -3.15 3.13 -3.03
N ALA A 48 -2.66 2.89 -4.24
CA ALA A 48 -1.89 3.87 -5.01
C ALA A 48 -2.70 5.16 -5.24
N GLU A 49 -3.97 5.04 -5.63
CA GLU A 49 -4.89 6.17 -5.81
C GLU A 49 -5.09 6.97 -4.51
N VAL A 50 -5.42 6.31 -3.40
CA VAL A 50 -5.62 6.97 -2.08
C VAL A 50 -4.34 7.63 -1.59
N LEU A 51 -3.19 7.03 -1.89
CA LEU A 51 -1.88 7.56 -1.51
C LEU A 51 -1.30 8.56 -2.54
N GLU A 52 -2.05 8.90 -3.59
CA GLU A 52 -1.62 9.81 -4.69
C GLU A 52 -0.24 9.45 -5.25
N THR A 53 -0.04 8.17 -5.53
CA THR A 53 1.21 7.63 -6.07
C THR A 53 0.91 6.49 -7.05
N THR A 54 1.93 5.77 -7.51
CA THR A 54 1.78 4.66 -8.47
C THR A 54 2.00 3.31 -7.80
N ILE A 55 1.51 2.23 -8.43
CA ILE A 55 1.77 0.87 -7.95
C ILE A 55 3.27 0.58 -7.98
N GLN A 56 3.95 1.04 -9.04
CA GLN A 56 5.38 0.91 -9.22
C GLN A 56 6.12 1.53 -8.03
N GLU A 57 5.77 2.77 -7.68
CA GLU A 57 6.40 3.44 -6.54
C GLU A 57 6.00 2.85 -5.19
N LEU A 58 4.95 2.03 -5.08
CA LEU A 58 4.57 1.45 -3.80
C LEU A 58 5.09 0.03 -3.57
N PHE A 59 5.20 -0.75 -4.64
CA PHE A 59 5.36 -2.21 -4.60
C PHE A 59 6.54 -2.72 -5.42
N ILE A 60 7.15 -1.89 -6.26
CA ILE A 60 8.35 -2.24 -7.01
C ILE A 60 9.52 -1.49 -6.37
N ASP A 61 10.46 -2.25 -5.82
CA ASP A 61 11.74 -1.71 -5.39
C ASP A 61 12.67 -1.75 -6.60
N GLU A 62 13.30 -0.63 -6.94
CA GLU A 62 14.22 -0.53 -8.09
C GLU A 62 15.56 -1.28 -7.87
N GLU A 63 15.69 -2.08 -6.81
CA GLU A 63 16.89 -2.90 -6.52
C GLU A 63 16.89 -4.27 -7.24
N GLU A 64 16.50 -4.31 -8.51
CA GLU A 64 16.69 -5.50 -9.36
C GLU A 64 17.53 -5.17 -10.60
N ASN A 65 18.61 -4.40 -10.39
CA ASN A 65 19.72 -4.30 -11.34
C ASN A 65 21.06 -4.21 -10.57
N LYS A 66 21.62 -5.38 -10.24
CA LYS A 66 23.05 -5.54 -10.03
C LYS A 66 23.52 -6.89 -10.56
#